data_AF-A0A848YN16-F1
#
_entry.id   AF-A0A848YN16-F1
#
_cell.length_a   1.000
_cell.length_b   1.000
_cell.length_c   1.000
_cell.angle_alpha   90.00
_cell.angle_beta   90.00
_cell.angle_gamma   90.00
#
_symmetry.space_group_name_H-M   'P 1'
#
loop_
_entity.id
_entity.type
_entity.pdbx_description
1 polymer ?
#
loop_
_entity_poly.entity_id
_entity_poly.type
_entity_poly.pdbx_seq_one_letter_code
_entity_poly.pdbx_strand_id
1 'polypeptide(L)' 'MSEFDESKAKERFMLLNLVRLAGIALVLVAIAFSQLASNVPAALNIVLGLMGMGIFFFWPRRLASQWKSDDE' A
#
# COMPACT_ATOMS: atom_id res chain seq x y z
N MET A 1 16.37 -25.41 0.81
CA MET A 1 15.99 -24.00 1.12
C MET A 1 16.23 -23.86 2.61
N SER A 2 17.07 -22.92 3.05
CA SER A 2 17.37 -22.80 4.49
C SER A 2 16.19 -22.19 5.23
N GLU A 3 16.05 -22.49 6.53
CA GLU A 3 14.97 -21.96 7.39
C GLU A 3 15.00 -20.41 7.47
N PHE A 4 16.19 -19.81 7.28
CA PHE A 4 16.40 -18.37 7.19
C PHE A 4 15.77 -17.75 5.93
N ASP A 5 15.83 -18.45 4.79
CA ASP A 5 15.24 -17.99 3.52
C ASP A 5 13.72 -17.95 3.59
N GLU A 6 13.12 -18.96 4.23
CA GLU A 6 11.66 -19.05 4.39
C GLU A 6 11.13 -17.95 5.31
N SER A 7 11.83 -17.65 6.39
CA SER A 7 11.48 -16.58 7.33
C SER A 7 11.54 -15.20 6.66
N LYS A 8 12.60 -14.93 5.89
CA LYS A 8 12.77 -13.69 5.11
C LYS A 8 11.67 -13.55 4.04
N ALA A 9 11.28 -14.65 3.39
CA ALA A 9 10.20 -14.65 2.40
C ALA A 9 8.83 -14.34 3.03
N LYS A 10 8.52 -14.93 4.20
CA LYS A 10 7.27 -14.66 4.94
C LYS A 10 7.17 -13.20 5.37
N GLU A 11 8.26 -12.63 5.89
CA GLU A 11 8.31 -11.22 6.30
C GLU A 11 8.05 -10.29 5.12
N ARG A 12 8.76 -10.49 4.01
CA ARG A 12 8.58 -9.72 2.76
C ARG A 12 7.15 -9.80 2.24
N PHE A 13 6.56 -11.00 2.24
CA PHE A 13 5.16 -11.21 1.85
C PHE A 13 4.19 -10.44 2.76
N MET A 14 4.41 -10.48 4.08
CA MET A 14 3.59 -9.75 5.04
C MET A 14 3.67 -8.24 4.83
N LEU A 15 4.87 -7.70 4.60
CA LEU A 15 5.08 -6.28 4.31
C LEU A 15 4.35 -5.83 3.02
N LEU A 16 4.42 -6.63 1.94
CA LEU A 16 3.70 -6.32 0.70
C LEU A 16 2.19 -6.25 0.91
N ASN A 17 1.63 -7.19 1.68
CA ASN A 17 0.20 -7.20 1.97
C ASN A 17 -0.20 -6.04 2.86
N LEU A 18 0.61 -5.68 3.86
CA LEU A 18 0.34 -4.54 4.75
C LEU A 18 0.28 -3.23 3.96
N VAL A 19 1.22 -3.01 3.04
CA VAL A 19 1.21 -1.85 2.13
C VAL A 19 -0.04 -1.84 1.25
N ARG A 20 -0.43 -2.99 0.69
CA ARG A 20 -1.65 -3.09 -0.12
C ARG A 20 -2.89 -2.77 0.69
N LEU A 21 -3.02 -3.33 1.88
CA LEU A 21 -4.14 -3.06 2.78
C LEU A 21 -4.19 -1.59 3.19
N ALA A 22 -3.05 -0.95 3.44
CA ALA A 22 -2.99 0.49 3.72
C ALA A 22 -3.50 1.32 2.52
N GLY A 23 -3.12 0.97 1.29
CA GLY A 23 -3.62 1.61 0.08
C GLY A 23 -5.13 1.44 -0.09
N ILE A 24 -5.65 0.22 0.09
CA ILE A 24 -7.10 -0.07 0.05
C ILE A 24 -7.84 0.73 1.13
N ALA A 25 -7.33 0.75 2.36
CA ALA A 25 -7.93 1.48 3.46
C ALA A 25 -8.06 2.98 3.14
N LEU A 26 -7.03 3.60 2.56
CA LEU A 26 -7.09 5.02 2.15
C LEU A 26 -8.14 5.27 1.07
N VAL A 27 -8.26 4.38 0.09
CA VAL A 27 -9.31 4.48 -0.94
C VAL A 27 -10.70 4.36 -0.30
N LEU A 28 -10.88 3.41 0.63
CA LEU A 28 -12.14 3.24 1.35
C LEU A 28 -12.48 4.47 2.20
N VAL A 29 -11.51 5.11 2.84
CA VAL A 29 -11.71 6.37 3.58
C VAL A 29 -12.15 7.49 2.63
N ALA A 30 -11.54 7.60 1.45
CA ALA A 30 -11.97 8.59 0.46
C ALA A 30 -13.42 8.35 -0.03
N ILE A 31 -13.76 7.08 -0.28
CA ILE A 31 -15.14 6.70 -0.62
C ILE A 31 -16.10 7.05 0.53
N ALA A 32 -15.72 6.76 1.77
CA ALA A 32 -16.53 7.09 2.94
C ALA A 32 -16.73 8.61 3.09
N PHE A 33 -15.69 9.42 2.91
CA PHE A 33 -15.81 10.88 2.94
C PHE A 33 -16.72 11.41 1.83
N SER A 34 -16.68 10.79 0.64
CA SER A 34 -17.59 11.13 -0.46
C SER A 34 -19.07 10.93 -0.11
N GLN A 35 -19.39 9.96 0.75
CA GLN A 35 -20.76 9.58 1.07
C GLN A 35 -21.27 10.20 2.38
N LEU A 36 -20.41 10.31 3.39
CA LEU A 36 -20.82 10.66 4.75
C LEU A 36 -20.45 12.09 5.17
N ALA A 37 -19.51 12.75 4.47
CA ALA A 37 -18.94 14.02 4.93
C ALA A 37 -19.12 15.13 3.88
N SER A 38 -20.20 15.91 4.04
CA SER A 38 -20.51 17.05 3.16
C SER A 38 -19.57 18.26 3.33
N ASN A 39 -18.77 18.27 4.40
CA ASN A 39 -17.84 19.34 4.74
C ASN A 39 -16.39 19.08 4.28
N VAL A 40 -16.08 17.90 3.72
CA VAL A 40 -14.74 17.59 3.23
C VAL A 40 -14.55 18.24 1.85
N PRO A 41 -13.49 19.04 1.64
CA PRO A 41 -13.20 19.61 0.33
C PRO A 41 -13.01 18.52 -0.73
N ALA A 42 -13.69 18.65 -1.87
CA ALA A 42 -13.63 17.66 -2.96
C ALA A 42 -12.18 17.39 -3.41
N ALA A 43 -11.34 18.42 -3.48
CA ALA A 43 -9.93 18.28 -3.82
C ALA A 43 -9.16 17.37 -2.85
N LEU A 44 -9.38 17.52 -1.53
CA LEU A 44 -8.73 16.68 -0.53
C LEU A 44 -9.14 15.22 -0.68
N ASN A 45 -10.43 14.99 -0.91
CA ASN A 45 -10.98 13.65 -1.07
C ASN A 45 -10.45 12.93 -2.32
N ILE A 46 -10.37 13.66 -3.44
CA ILE A 46 -9.76 13.15 -4.68
C ILE A 46 -8.29 12.81 -4.47
N VAL A 47 -7.52 13.72 -3.84
CA VAL A 47 -6.09 13.49 -3.56
C VAL A 47 -5.91 12.26 -2.66
N LEU A 48 -6.75 12.08 -1.64
CA LEU A 48 -6.71 10.93 -0.75
C LEU A 48 -6.95 9.62 -1.51
N GLY A 49 -7.97 9.59 -2.38
CA GLY A 49 -8.27 8.43 -3.22
C GLY A 49 -7.13 8.10 -4.18
N LEU A 50 -6.60 9.10 -4.89
CA LEU A 50 -5.46 8.93 -5.80
C LEU A 50 -4.19 8.48 -5.07
N MET A 51 -3.95 8.99 -3.86
CA MET A 51 -2.83 8.56 -3.02
C MET A 51 -2.99 7.09 -2.61
N GLY A 52 -4.18 6.68 -2.16
CA GLY A 52 -4.46 5.28 -1.82
C GLY A 52 -4.24 4.33 -3.00
N MET A 53 -4.72 4.70 -4.20
CA MET A 53 -4.43 3.96 -5.44
C MET A 53 -2.93 3.94 -5.75
N GLY A 54 -2.25 5.08 -5.61
CA GLY A 54 -0.82 5.20 -5.83
C GLY A 54 -0.01 4.26 -4.93
N ILE A 55 -0.35 4.22 -3.64
CA ILE A 55 0.26 3.32 -2.67
C ILE A 55 -0.02 1.88 -3.05
N PHE A 56 -1.27 1.51 -3.36
CA PHE A 56 -1.63 0.14 -3.71
C PHE A 56 -0.89 -0.40 -4.94
N PHE A 57 -0.74 0.40 -6.00
CA PHE A 57 -0.17 -0.06 -7.27
C PHE A 57 1.37 0.09 -7.34
N PHE A 58 1.93 1.21 -6.86
CA PHE A 58 3.34 1.52 -7.08
C PHE A 58 4.24 1.15 -5.90
N TRP A 59 3.73 1.24 -4.67
CA TRP A 59 4.56 1.01 -3.49
C TRP A 59 5.03 -0.46 -3.33
N PRO A 60 4.19 -1.49 -3.54
CA PRO A 60 4.63 -2.89 -3.51
C PRO A 60 5.72 -3.18 -4.53
N ARG A 61 5.60 -2.61 -5.74
CA ARG A 61 6.61 -2.76 -6.81
C ARG A 61 7.94 -2.14 -6.41
N ARG A 62 7.91 -0.93 -5.83
CA ARG A 62 9.11 -0.23 -5.34
C ARG A 62 9.73 -0.91 -4.13
N LEU A 63 8.93 -1.55 -3.28
CA LEU A 63 9.44 -2.31 -2.13
C LEU A 63 10.12 -3.61 -2.61
N ALA A 64 9.47 -4.33 -3.53
CA ALA A 64 10.02 -5.54 -4.11
C ALA A 64 11.32 -5.30 -4.90
N SER A 65 11.47 -4.14 -5.56
CA SER A 65 12.71 -3.83 -6.28
C SER A 65 13.91 -3.64 -5.35
N GLN A 66 13.71 -3.21 -4.10
CA GLN A 66 14.80 -3.01 -3.14
C GLN A 66 15.36 -4.34 -2.61
N TRP A 67 14.55 -5.40 -2.61
CA TRP A 67 14.98 -6.74 -2.17
C TRP A 67 15.81 -7.50 -3.18
N LYS A 68 15.88 -7.00 -4.41
CA LYS A 68 16.72 -7.53 -5.49
C LYS A 68 18.17 -7.06 -5.41
N SER A 69 18.46 -6.07 -4.56
CA SER A 69 19.77 -5.41 -4.44
C SER A 69 20.71 -6.03 -3.39
N ASP A 70 20.25 -7.06 -2.67
CA ASP A 70 21.05 -7.76 -1.64
C ASP A 70 21.82 -8.97 -2.20
N ASP A 71 21.74 -9.25 -3.51
CA ASP A 71 22.34 -10.43 -4.16
C ASP A 71 23.60 -10.09 -4.99
N GLU A 72 24.24 -8.94 -4.75
CA GLU A 72 25.56 -8.61 -5.33
C GLU A 72 26.67 -8.65 -4.27
#